data_AF-A0A6G3MN06-F1
#
_entry.id   AF-A0A6G3MN06-F1
#
_cell.length_a   1.000
_cell.length_b   1.000
_cell.length_c   1.000
_cell.angle_alpha   90.00
_cell.angle_beta   90.00
_cell.angle_gamma   90.00
#
_symmetry.space_group_name_H-M   'P 1'
#
loop_
_entity.id
_entity.type
_entity.pdbx_description
1 polymer ?
#
loop_
_entity_poly.entity_id
_entity_poly.type
_entity_poly.pdbx_seq_one_letter_code
_entity_poly.pdbx_strand_id
1 'polypeptide(L)'
;RIIANSFGGWCPYKENKDEFLQIDMNEVVNITGISTQGLGLVDEWTISYILHYKSIEDYSWHEYKENEHLRIFKANYDQNTTSQHWLPKPLVTKTIRIFPQDYHGKACLRVELYGCKYGVFE
;
A
#
# COMPACT_ATOMS: atom_id res chain seq x y z
N ARG A 1 -3.47 13.80 -1.24
CA ARG A 1 -4.88 14.15 -0.95
C ARG A 1 -5.60 12.85 -0.62
N ILE A 2 -5.82 12.55 0.66
CA ILE A 2 -6.63 11.39 1.05
C ILE A 2 -8.08 11.81 0.79
N ILE A 3 -8.76 11.16 -0.14
CA ILE A 3 -10.23 11.19 -0.16
C ILE A 3 -10.64 10.00 0.70
N ALA A 4 -10.78 10.25 1.99
CA ALA A 4 -11.40 9.29 2.88
C ALA A 4 -12.88 9.27 2.49
N ASN A 5 -13.37 8.12 2.02
CA ASN A 5 -14.79 7.95 1.82
C ASN A 5 -15.47 7.86 3.20
N SER A 6 -16.76 8.18 3.31
CA SER A 6 -17.54 8.17 4.57
C SER A 6 -17.56 6.80 5.29
N PHE A 7 -17.04 5.77 4.65
CA PHE A 7 -16.96 4.39 5.13
C PHE A 7 -15.59 4.00 5.71
N GLY A 8 -14.66 4.96 5.88
CA GLY A 8 -13.40 4.72 6.61
C GLY A 8 -12.29 4.07 5.80
N GLY A 9 -12.28 4.24 4.47
CA GLY A 9 -11.20 3.79 3.59
C GLY A 9 -10.89 4.79 2.47
N TRP A 10 -9.81 4.53 1.74
CA TRP A 10 -9.43 5.29 0.56
C TRP A 10 -10.00 4.64 -0.70
N CYS A 11 -10.48 5.47 -1.63
CA CYS A 11 -10.84 5.06 -2.99
C CYS A 11 -10.30 6.11 -3.97
N PRO A 12 -9.92 5.72 -5.19
CA PRO A 12 -9.51 6.67 -6.19
C PRO A 12 -10.70 7.52 -6.66
N TYR A 13 -10.43 8.75 -7.08
CA TYR A 13 -11.46 9.61 -7.67
C TYR A 13 -11.82 9.18 -9.10
N LYS A 14 -10.82 8.70 -9.85
CA LYS A 14 -10.97 8.16 -11.21
C LYS A 14 -10.66 6.67 -11.22
N GLU A 15 -11.36 5.91 -12.03
CA GLU A 15 -11.08 4.48 -12.23
C GLU A 15 -10.04 4.31 -13.33
N ASN A 16 -8.80 4.76 -13.08
CA ASN A 16 -7.67 4.51 -13.97
C ASN A 16 -6.47 3.93 -13.19
N LYS A 17 -5.50 3.38 -13.93
CA LYS A 17 -4.33 2.71 -13.35
C LYS A 17 -3.28 3.67 -12.78
N ASP A 18 -3.49 4.98 -12.91
CA ASP A 18 -2.53 6.00 -12.48
C ASP A 18 -2.85 6.54 -11.07
N GLU A 19 -4.00 6.19 -10.50
CA GLU A 19 -4.39 6.60 -9.15
C GLU A 19 -3.69 5.74 -8.09
N PHE A 20 -3.28 6.38 -6.99
CA PHE A 20 -2.55 5.74 -5.91
C PHE A 20 -2.90 6.31 -4.54
N LEU A 21 -2.79 5.47 -3.52
CA LEU A 21 -2.75 5.91 -2.13
C LEU A 21 -1.30 6.20 -1.75
N GLN A 22 -0.99 7.46 -1.45
CA GLN A 22 0.32 7.85 -0.90
C GLN A 22 0.25 7.94 0.62
N ILE A 23 1.20 7.30 1.28
CA ILE A 23 1.36 7.32 2.74
C ILE A 23 2.72 7.94 3.04
N ASP A 24 2.73 9.07 3.74
CA ASP A 24 3.93 9.72 4.28
C ASP A 24 3.98 9.45 5.78
N MET A 25 5.08 8.85 6.24
CA MET A 25 5.27 8.43 7.63
C MET A 25 5.96 9.51 8.47
N ASN A 26 6.21 10.70 7.92
CA ASN A 26 6.90 11.85 8.52
C ASN A 26 8.38 11.61 8.89
N GLU A 27 8.76 10.40 9.28
CA GLU A 27 10.13 9.95 9.55
C GLU A 27 10.52 8.76 8.65
N VAL A 28 11.82 8.47 8.58
CA VAL A 28 12.31 7.27 7.88
C VAL A 28 12.02 6.07 8.77
N VAL A 29 11.41 5.03 8.20
CA VAL A 29 11.02 3.81 8.92
C VAL A 29 11.51 2.56 8.19
N ASN A 30 11.60 1.46 8.93
CA ASN A 30 11.74 0.12 8.39
C ASN A 30 10.34 -0.50 8.22
N ILE A 31 9.79 -0.54 7.00
CA ILE A 31 8.53 -1.23 6.74
C ILE A 31 8.82 -2.72 6.60
N THR A 32 8.21 -3.54 7.44
CA THR A 32 8.38 -4.99 7.47
C THR A 32 7.18 -5.73 6.93
N GLY A 33 6.01 -5.09 6.89
CA GLY A 33 4.81 -5.70 6.35
C GLY A 33 3.75 -4.69 6.00
N ILE A 34 2.78 -5.14 5.21
CA ILE A 34 1.61 -4.37 4.83
C ILE A 34 0.39 -5.25 4.97
N SER A 35 -0.70 -4.68 5.46
CA SER A 35 -1.99 -5.34 5.50
C SER A 35 -3.05 -4.48 4.81
N THR A 36 -3.88 -5.11 3.99
CA THR A 36 -4.96 -4.45 3.26
C THR A 36 -6.30 -5.10 3.56
N GLN A 37 -7.36 -4.31 3.47
CA GLN A 37 -8.74 -4.73 3.62
C GLN A 37 -9.61 -3.92 2.64
N GLY A 38 -10.71 -4.50 2.12
CA GLY A 38 -11.71 -3.75 1.32
C GLY A 38 -12.51 -2.76 2.17
N LEU A 39 -13.57 -2.14 1.64
CA LEU A 39 -14.32 -1.09 2.36
C LEU A 39 -15.25 -1.56 3.49
N GLY A 40 -15.42 -2.86 3.69
CA GLY A 40 -16.20 -3.44 4.76
C GLY A 40 -17.72 -3.39 4.53
N LEU A 41 -18.32 -2.20 4.64
CA LEU A 41 -19.77 -2.01 4.44
C LEU A 41 -20.20 -1.91 2.97
N VAL A 42 -19.23 -1.78 2.06
CA VAL A 42 -19.45 -1.60 0.63
C VAL A 42 -18.73 -2.75 -0.11
N ASP A 43 -19.39 -3.30 -1.12
CA ASP A 43 -18.88 -4.39 -1.98
C ASP A 43 -17.80 -3.89 -2.95
N GLU A 44 -16.74 -3.29 -2.41
CA GLU A 44 -15.64 -2.66 -3.15
C GLU A 44 -14.31 -3.00 -2.49
N TRP A 45 -13.38 -3.58 -3.25
CA TRP A 45 -12.04 -3.91 -2.80
C TRP A 45 -11.02 -4.00 -3.92
N THR A 46 -9.75 -3.82 -3.56
CA THR A 46 -8.61 -4.06 -4.44
C THR A 46 -8.23 -5.53 -4.44
N ILE A 47 -8.10 -6.14 -5.62
CA ILE A 47 -7.71 -7.55 -5.81
C ILE A 47 -6.18 -7.68 -5.84
N SER A 48 -5.48 -6.72 -6.45
CA SER A 48 -4.03 -6.73 -6.56
C SER A 48 -3.46 -5.31 -6.57
N TYR A 49 -2.24 -5.13 -6.07
CA TYR A 49 -1.53 -3.85 -6.13
C TYR A 49 -0.02 -4.03 -6.31
N ILE A 50 0.64 -2.96 -6.72
CA ILE A 50 2.11 -2.82 -6.66
C ILE A 50 2.46 -1.67 -5.70
N LEU A 51 3.68 -1.72 -5.18
CA LEU A 51 4.21 -0.67 -4.31
C LEU A 51 5.27 0.13 -5.05
N HIS A 52 5.21 1.45 -4.92
CA HIS A 52 6.36 2.30 -5.19
C HIS A 52 6.80 2.93 -3.87
N TYR A 53 8.08 3.21 -3.74
CA TYR A 53 8.64 3.91 -2.59
C TYR A 53 9.57 5.02 -3.05
N LYS A 54 9.72 6.02 -2.18
CA LYS A 54 10.65 7.11 -2.41
C LYS A 54 12.02 6.73 -1.81
N SER A 55 13.08 6.78 -2.63
CA SER A 55 14.45 6.57 -2.15
C SER A 55 14.82 7.62 -1.11
N ILE A 56 15.58 7.20 -0.10
CA ILE A 56 16.13 8.11 0.92
C ILE A 56 17.45 8.75 0.47
N GLU A 57 18.07 8.24 -0.61
CA GLU A 57 19.36 8.73 -1.11
C GLU A 57 19.18 9.90 -2.07
N ASP A 58 18.31 9.73 -3.08
CA ASP A 58 18.14 10.67 -4.19
C ASP A 58 16.71 11.22 -4.34
N TYR A 59 15.79 10.82 -3.45
CA TYR A 59 14.38 11.22 -3.46
C TYR A 59 13.61 10.83 -4.73
N SER A 60 14.13 9.91 -5.55
CA SER A 60 13.43 9.40 -6.72
C SER A 60 12.42 8.30 -6.34
N TRP A 61 11.46 8.03 -7.25
CA TRP A 61 10.47 6.97 -7.06
C TRP A 61 10.97 5.67 -7.67
N HIS A 62 10.89 4.59 -6.90
CA HIS A 62 11.21 3.24 -7.35
C HIS A 62 10.04 2.29 -7.15
N GLU A 63 9.91 1.33 -8.06
CA GLU A 63 9.06 0.15 -7.88
C GLU A 63 9.66 -0.76 -6.81
N TYR A 64 8.80 -1.32 -5.94
CA TYR A 64 9.20 -2.39 -5.05
C TYR A 64 9.37 -3.69 -5.84
N LYS A 65 10.55 -4.29 -5.70
CA LYS A 65 10.93 -5.51 -6.39
C LYS A 65 11.36 -6.58 -5.40
N GLU A 66 11.03 -7.83 -5.71
CA GLU A 66 11.55 -9.01 -5.04
C GLU A 66 12.37 -9.81 -6.04
N ASN A 67 13.64 -10.07 -5.73
CA ASN A 67 14.59 -10.75 -6.64
C ASN A 67 14.64 -10.09 -8.03
N GLU A 68 14.76 -8.76 -8.08
CA GLU A 68 14.79 -7.93 -9.31
C GLU A 68 13.49 -7.93 -10.15
N HIS A 69 12.44 -8.64 -9.72
CA HIS A 69 11.15 -8.67 -10.39
C HIS A 69 10.15 -7.76 -9.68
N LEU A 70 9.34 -7.04 -10.47
CA LEU A 70 8.21 -6.27 -9.95
C LEU A 70 7.31 -7.17 -9.11
N ARG A 71 7.10 -6.78 -7.85
CA ARG A 71 6.27 -7.54 -6.94
C ARG A 71 4.80 -7.10 -7.07
N ILE A 72 3.96 -8.02 -7.52
CA ILE A 72 2.49 -7.87 -7.51
C ILE A 72 1.96 -8.55 -6.25
N PHE A 73 1.35 -7.77 -5.36
CA PHE A 73 0.73 -8.27 -4.14
C PHE A 73 -0.72 -8.68 -4.42
N LYS A 74 -1.09 -9.89 -4.00
CA LYS A 74 -2.49 -10.34 -4.00
C LYS A 74 -3.19 -9.78 -2.77
N ALA A 75 -4.02 -8.77 -2.96
CA ALA A 75 -4.65 -8.02 -1.89
C ALA A 75 -5.86 -8.78 -1.35
N ASN A 76 -7.09 -8.33 -1.65
CA ASN A 76 -8.30 -8.83 -1.03
C ASN A 76 -9.16 -9.64 -2.03
N TYR A 77 -9.93 -10.58 -1.52
CA TYR A 77 -10.90 -11.37 -2.30
C TYR A 77 -12.35 -11.07 -1.92
N ASP A 78 -12.56 -10.23 -0.91
CA ASP A 78 -13.84 -9.72 -0.45
C ASP A 78 -13.61 -8.34 0.21
N GLN A 79 -14.69 -7.71 0.68
CA GLN A 79 -14.66 -6.39 1.31
C GLN A 79 -14.21 -6.37 2.78
N ASN A 80 -14.14 -7.53 3.45
CA ASN A 80 -14.04 -7.63 4.92
C ASN A 80 -12.80 -8.36 5.43
N THR A 81 -12.23 -9.28 4.67
CA THR A 81 -11.11 -10.09 5.09
C THR A 81 -9.81 -9.33 4.88
N THR A 82 -9.02 -9.29 5.94
CA THR A 82 -7.70 -8.70 5.95
C THR A 82 -6.69 -9.61 5.25
N SER A 83 -5.85 -9.04 4.38
CA SER A 83 -4.77 -9.72 3.68
C SER A 83 -3.44 -9.10 4.06
N GLN A 84 -2.53 -9.90 4.62
CA GLN A 84 -1.25 -9.43 5.14
C GLN A 84 -0.09 -10.00 4.32
N HIS A 85 0.88 -9.14 4.01
CA HIS A 85 2.11 -9.47 3.29
C HIS A 85 3.32 -8.99 4.08
N TRP A 86 4.14 -9.93 4.54
CA TRP A 86 5.44 -9.65 5.13
C TRP A 86 6.47 -9.47 4.03
N LEU A 87 7.28 -8.41 4.13
CA LEU A 87 8.36 -8.16 3.19
C LEU A 87 9.57 -9.05 3.57
N PRO A 88 10.17 -9.80 2.63
CA PRO A 88 11.33 -10.64 2.92
C PRO A 88 12.53 -9.87 3.48
N LYS A 89 12.62 -8.58 3.14
CA LYS A 89 13.59 -7.62 3.66
C LYS A 89 12.86 -6.34 4.02
N PRO A 90 13.21 -5.67 5.14
CA PRO A 90 12.63 -4.39 5.49
C PRO A 90 12.85 -3.36 4.39
N LEU A 91 11.80 -2.63 4.03
CA LEU A 91 11.86 -1.51 3.10
C LEU A 91 12.11 -0.22 3.88
N VAL A 92 13.27 0.39 3.67
CA VAL A 92 13.65 1.65 4.32
C VAL A 92 13.15 2.82 3.49
N THR A 93 12.17 3.56 4.00
CA THR A 93 11.65 4.76 3.32
C THR A 93 10.85 5.65 4.28
N LYS A 94 10.57 6.88 3.83
CA LYS A 94 9.62 7.81 4.47
C LYS A 94 8.27 7.85 3.76
N THR A 95 8.20 7.39 2.50
CA THR A 95 6.96 7.52 1.71
C THR A 95 6.78 6.33 0.79
N ILE A 96 5.58 5.77 0.81
CA ILE A 96 5.15 4.74 -0.14
C ILE A 96 3.93 5.20 -0.94
N ARG A 97 3.74 4.59 -2.10
CA ARG A 97 2.53 4.64 -2.90
C ARG A 97 2.04 3.22 -3.18
N ILE A 98 0.75 3.03 -3.01
CA ILE A 98 0.05 1.79 -3.36
C ILE A 98 -0.73 2.06 -4.64
N PHE A 99 -0.41 1.33 -5.70
CA PHE A 99 -1.05 1.42 -7.01
C PHE A 99 -1.90 0.17 -7.23
N PRO A 100 -3.23 0.26 -7.09
CA PRO A 100 -4.13 -0.83 -7.45
C PRO A 100 -3.95 -1.25 -8.91
N GLN A 101 -3.96 -2.56 -9.17
CA GLN A 101 -3.84 -3.12 -10.52
C GLN A 101 -5.17 -3.72 -10.98
N ASP A 102 -5.82 -4.49 -10.10
CA ASP A 102 -7.15 -5.08 -10.32
C ASP A 102 -8.03 -4.85 -9.08
N TYR A 103 -9.36 -4.82 -9.28
CA TYR A 103 -10.34 -4.55 -8.22
C TYR A 103 -11.73 -5.10 -8.57
N HIS A 104 -12.58 -5.25 -7.54
CA HIS A 104 -14.00 -5.51 -7.69
C HIS A 104 -14.78 -4.27 -7.28
N GLY A 105 -15.71 -3.83 -8.14
CA GLY A 105 -16.44 -2.56 -7.97
C GLY A 105 -15.51 -1.35 -8.14
N LYS A 106 -14.75 -1.02 -7.08
CA LYS A 106 -13.74 0.05 -7.07
C LYS A 106 -12.48 -0.38 -6.33
N ALA A 107 -11.37 0.24 -6.71
CA ALA A 107 -10.05 0.03 -6.13
C ALA A 107 -9.87 0.68 -4.75
N CYS A 108 -10.76 0.33 -3.81
CA CYS A 108 -10.73 0.87 -2.47
C CYS A 108 -9.84 0.04 -1.53
N LEU A 109 -9.28 0.71 -0.53
CA LEU A 109 -8.31 0.15 0.42
C LEU A 109 -8.52 0.74 1.82
N ARG A 110 -8.46 -0.12 2.83
CA ARG A 110 -7.99 0.19 4.19
C ARG A 110 -6.61 -0.45 4.33
N VAL A 111 -5.66 0.27 4.93
CA VAL A 111 -4.25 -0.13 4.94
C VAL A 111 -3.67 0.05 6.33
N GLU A 112 -2.87 -0.93 6.75
CA GLU A 112 -2.01 -0.87 7.92
C GLU A 112 -0.56 -1.19 7.49
N LEU A 113 0.41 -0.45 8.02
CA LEU A 113 1.84 -0.67 7.76
C LEU A 113 2.51 -1.16 9.04
N TYR A 114 3.21 -2.28 8.94
CA TYR A 114 4.01 -2.83 10.03
C TYR A 114 5.46 -2.43 9.86
N GLY A 115 6.11 -2.06 10.96
CA GLY A 115 7.48 -1.60 10.93
C GLY A 115 7.96 -1.03 12.26
N CYS A 116 9.16 -0.46 12.23
CA CYS A 116 9.76 0.26 13.35
C CYS A 116 10.51 1.51 12.86
N LYS A 117 10.92 2.36 13.80
CA LYS A 117 11.74 3.54 13.47
C LYS A 117 13.08 3.11 12.88
N TYR A 118 13.53 3.83 11.84
CA TYR A 118 14.83 3.57 11.26
C TYR A 118 15.96 3.90 12.26
N GLY A 119 16.99 3.06 12.31
CA GLY A 119 18.14 3.24 13.21
C GLY A 119 17.90 2.86 14.68
N VAL A 120 16.72 2.33 15.02
CA VAL A 120 16.46 1.71 16.33
C VAL A 120 16.65 0.21 16.18
N PHE A 121 17.71 -0.32 16.81
CA PHE A 121 17.91 -1.75 16.98
C PHE A 121 17.38 -2.10 18.38
N GLU A 122 16.35 -2.97 18.46
CA GLU A 122 15.97 -3.63 19.71
C GLU A 122 16.89 -4.82 19.99
#